data_AF-A0A842LX56-F1
#
_entry.id   AF-A0A842LX56-F1
#
_cell.length_a   1.000
_cell.length_b   1.000
_cell.length_c   1.000
_cell.angle_alpha   90.00
_cell.angle_beta   90.00
_cell.angle_gamma   90.00
#
_symmetry.space_group_name_H-M   'P 1'
#
loop_
_entity.id
_entity.type
_entity.pdbx_description
1 polymer ?
#
loop_
_entity_poly.entity_id
_entity_poly.type
_entity_poly.pdbx_seq_one_letter_code
_entity_poly.pdbx_strand_id
1 'polypeptide(L)'
;MDVLEAIKARRSVRSYKEDPVPDDLIEKILDAGRWAPTGGNIQPWRFIVVKDRTLLDLLKKVSPGYLGDAPLAIVICSDKGYSYKVGGQLARDYLTIADCSMAATNITLAAHALGLGTCVVKSFSHNAVKELLNIPEGVEPELIVVVGYPANIPKPPRREPLERIVYLNRYGESFKKGDGENMGKVEETVNDYLFELALFLATSAQGCLNEPPLYGPFRLLDALSRLIDLPDYGGGLTKDPFLKELKNFVDSKKFLVMYDVEGFKSAIDEVVMRLTTEAKRRYLISRGTTREDCGQGMKNPSQENKCGVQNEHTPNRSS
;
A
#
# COMPACT_ATOMS: atom_id res chain seq x y z
N MET A 1 23.52 10.10 15.12
CA MET A 1 22.93 10.18 13.77
C MET A 1 21.45 10.33 13.93
N ASP A 2 20.84 11.30 13.25
CA ASP A 2 19.38 11.43 13.25
C ASP A 2 18.71 10.45 12.27
N VAL A 3 17.38 10.34 12.34
CA VAL A 3 16.62 9.38 11.51
C VAL A 3 16.69 9.71 10.00
N LEU A 4 16.65 10.99 9.62
CA LEU A 4 16.67 11.40 8.22
C LEU A 4 18.05 11.17 7.59
N GLU A 5 19.10 11.43 8.35
CA GLU A 5 20.47 11.08 8.00
C GLU A 5 20.61 9.58 7.80
N ALA A 6 20.13 8.76 8.75
CA ALA A 6 20.22 7.31 8.66
C ALA A 6 19.51 6.76 7.41
N ILE A 7 18.30 7.25 7.11
CA ILE A 7 17.53 6.86 5.92
C ILE A 7 18.30 7.19 4.63
N LYS A 8 18.91 8.38 4.56
CA LYS A 8 19.65 8.82 3.35
C LYS A 8 21.04 8.20 3.23
N ALA A 9 21.71 7.89 4.34
CA ALA A 9 23.09 7.42 4.37
C ALA A 9 23.21 5.89 4.25
N ARG A 10 22.23 5.12 4.72
CA ARG A 10 22.25 3.65 4.68
C ARG A 10 22.46 3.11 3.26
N ARG A 11 23.30 2.08 3.12
CA ARG A 11 23.58 1.37 1.85
C ARG A 11 23.37 -0.14 2.02
N SER A 12 23.10 -0.83 0.91
CA SER A 12 23.21 -2.29 0.85
C SER A 12 24.69 -2.68 0.83
N VAL A 13 25.22 -3.09 1.99
CA VAL A 13 26.61 -3.54 2.14
C VAL A 13 26.71 -5.00 1.71
N ARG A 14 27.77 -5.35 0.99
CA ARG A 14 28.02 -6.72 0.47
C ARG A 14 29.48 -7.15 0.64
N SER A 15 30.23 -6.39 1.43
CA SER A 15 31.62 -6.64 1.77
C SER A 15 31.79 -6.28 3.23
N TYR A 16 32.18 -7.26 4.02
CA TYR A 16 32.17 -7.22 5.47
C TYR A 16 33.56 -7.53 6.00
N LYS A 17 33.88 -6.99 7.17
CA LYS A 17 35.03 -7.45 7.95
C LYS A 17 34.68 -8.78 8.61
N GLU A 18 35.71 -9.53 9.02
CA GLU A 18 35.54 -10.82 9.68
C GLU A 18 35.04 -10.69 11.13
N ASP A 19 35.19 -9.51 11.72
CA ASP A 19 34.79 -9.20 13.10
C ASP A 19 33.35 -9.67 13.39
N PRO A 20 33.13 -10.45 14.47
CA PRO A 20 31.79 -10.84 14.87
C PRO A 20 30.98 -9.62 15.33
N VAL A 21 29.67 -9.64 15.10
CA VAL A 21 28.77 -8.62 15.65
C VAL A 21 28.51 -8.95 17.13
N PRO A 22 28.79 -8.03 18.07
CA PRO A 22 28.49 -8.23 19.49
C PRO A 22 27.00 -8.46 19.76
N ASP A 23 26.67 -9.34 20.71
CA ASP A 23 25.28 -9.71 21.02
C ASP A 23 24.44 -8.52 21.49
N ASP A 24 25.02 -7.54 22.19
CA ASP A 24 24.31 -6.33 22.61
C ASP A 24 23.85 -5.47 21.42
N LEU A 25 24.62 -5.46 20.33
CA LEU A 25 24.21 -4.80 19.09
C LEU A 25 23.14 -5.58 18.37
N ILE A 26 23.21 -6.92 18.39
CA ILE A 26 22.19 -7.81 17.80
C ILE A 26 20.84 -7.59 18.51
N GLU A 27 20.83 -7.56 19.85
CA GLU A 27 19.64 -7.29 20.64
C GLU A 27 19.05 -5.92 20.33
N LYS A 28 19.89 -4.87 20.27
CA LYS A 28 19.43 -3.51 19.93
C LYS A 28 18.75 -3.42 18.56
N ILE A 29 19.30 -4.08 17.53
CA ILE A 29 18.69 -4.03 16.19
C ILE A 29 17.44 -4.89 16.10
N LEU A 30 17.38 -6.03 16.81
CA LEU A 30 16.16 -6.84 16.92
C LEU A 30 15.05 -6.10 17.67
N ASP A 31 15.39 -5.38 18.74
CA ASP A 31 14.44 -4.55 19.49
C ASP A 31 13.84 -3.45 18.59
N ALA A 32 14.67 -2.81 17.77
CA ALA A 32 14.19 -1.87 16.77
C ALA A 32 13.22 -2.52 15.76
N GLY A 33 13.51 -3.75 15.34
CA GLY A 33 12.61 -4.57 14.51
C GLY A 33 11.28 -4.86 15.21
N ARG A 34 11.30 -5.20 16.51
CA ARG A 34 10.11 -5.44 17.34
C ARG A 34 9.20 -4.21 17.43
N TRP A 35 9.77 -3.01 17.42
CA TRP A 35 9.04 -1.74 17.45
C TRP A 35 8.46 -1.30 16.09
N ALA A 36 8.58 -2.11 15.03
CA ALA A 36 7.90 -1.82 13.78
C ALA A 36 6.37 -1.89 13.95
N PRO A 37 5.59 -1.06 13.23
CA PRO A 37 4.13 -1.16 13.26
C PRO A 37 3.64 -2.47 12.62
N THR A 38 2.44 -2.92 13.02
CA THR A 38 1.74 -4.04 12.36
C THR A 38 0.28 -3.76 12.13
N GLY A 39 -0.25 -4.34 11.05
CA GLY A 39 -1.69 -4.35 10.82
C GLY A 39 -2.41 -5.04 11.99
N GLY A 40 -3.37 -4.33 12.60
CA GLY A 40 -4.13 -4.84 13.75
C GLY A 40 -3.29 -5.13 15.01
N ASN A 41 -2.05 -4.62 15.11
CA ASN A 41 -1.10 -4.95 16.17
C ASN A 41 -0.80 -6.47 16.30
N ILE A 42 -0.93 -7.23 15.21
CA ILE A 42 -0.84 -8.69 15.20
C ILE A 42 0.55 -9.21 15.61
N GLN A 43 1.62 -8.51 15.22
CA GLN A 43 3.02 -8.91 15.51
C GLN A 43 3.36 -10.31 14.96
N PRO A 44 3.25 -10.51 13.63
CA PRO A 44 3.36 -11.85 13.02
C PRO A 44 4.80 -12.35 12.89
N TRP A 45 5.80 -11.47 13.05
CA TRP A 45 7.19 -11.82 12.78
C TRP A 45 7.78 -12.81 13.79
N ARG A 46 8.72 -13.61 13.32
CA ARG A 46 9.67 -14.42 14.10
C ARG A 46 11.06 -14.14 13.57
N PHE A 47 12.06 -14.03 14.44
CA PHE A 47 13.44 -13.74 14.06
C PHE A 47 14.33 -14.92 14.39
N ILE A 48 15.10 -15.41 13.41
CA ILE A 48 16.13 -16.43 13.61
C ILE A 48 17.49 -15.76 13.42
N VAL A 49 18.30 -15.75 14.47
CA VAL A 49 19.66 -15.20 14.46
C VAL A 49 20.63 -16.32 14.12
N VAL A 50 21.36 -16.17 13.01
CA VAL A 50 22.31 -17.17 12.52
C VAL A 50 23.73 -16.62 12.62
N LYS A 51 24.51 -17.20 13.54
CA LYS A 51 25.95 -16.89 13.75
C LYS A 51 26.87 -18.05 13.35
N ASP A 52 26.33 -19.26 13.23
CA ASP A 52 27.09 -20.45 12.86
C ASP A 52 27.63 -20.33 11.43
N ARG A 53 28.94 -20.53 11.26
CA ARG A 53 29.62 -20.30 9.97
C ARG A 53 29.19 -21.30 8.91
N THR A 54 29.05 -22.56 9.27
CA THR A 54 28.58 -23.59 8.34
C THR A 54 27.17 -23.30 7.86
N LEU A 55 26.28 -22.87 8.76
CA LEU A 55 24.91 -22.52 8.44
C LEU A 55 24.81 -21.25 7.59
N LEU A 56 25.64 -20.23 7.87
CA LEU A 56 25.74 -19.03 7.01
C LEU A 56 26.19 -19.39 5.59
N ASP A 57 27.18 -20.26 5.44
CA ASP A 57 27.66 -20.73 4.14
C ASP A 57 26.58 -21.51 3.38
N LEU A 58 25.81 -22.36 4.07
CA LEU A 58 24.69 -23.09 3.49
C LEU A 58 23.55 -22.14 3.10
N LEU A 59 23.19 -21.19 3.96
CA LEU A 59 22.19 -20.16 3.66
C LEU A 59 22.56 -19.37 2.41
N LYS A 60 23.84 -18.97 2.28
CA LYS A 60 24.35 -18.28 1.10
C LYS A 60 24.18 -19.11 -0.16
N LYS A 61 24.50 -20.41 -0.12
CA LYS A 61 24.36 -21.33 -1.27
C LYS A 61 22.91 -21.46 -1.76
N VAL A 62 21.93 -21.39 -0.86
CA VAL A 62 20.50 -21.48 -1.22
C VAL A 62 19.84 -20.11 -1.46
N SER A 63 20.63 -19.03 -1.40
CA SER A 63 20.18 -17.65 -1.49
C SER A 63 20.97 -16.89 -2.56
N PRO A 64 20.57 -16.93 -3.84
CA PRO A 64 21.29 -16.24 -4.92
C PRO A 64 21.51 -14.74 -4.70
N GLY A 65 20.64 -14.08 -3.93
CA GLY A 65 20.79 -12.67 -3.56
C GLY A 65 21.72 -12.39 -2.37
N TYR A 66 22.18 -13.42 -1.66
CA TYR A 66 23.12 -13.30 -0.54
C TYR A 66 24.53 -13.10 -1.10
N LEU A 67 24.97 -11.85 -1.12
CA LEU A 67 26.28 -11.46 -1.64
C LEU A 67 27.23 -11.05 -0.50
N GLY A 68 28.46 -11.54 -0.56
CA GLY A 68 29.49 -11.34 0.47
C GLY A 68 29.43 -12.36 1.60
N ASP A 69 30.34 -12.20 2.57
CA ASP A 69 30.53 -13.11 3.70
C ASP A 69 30.25 -12.40 5.02
N ALA A 70 28.96 -12.08 5.23
CA ALA A 70 28.54 -11.42 6.46
C ALA A 70 28.70 -12.35 7.69
N PRO A 71 29.17 -11.85 8.84
CA PRO A 71 29.30 -12.61 10.08
C PRO A 71 27.98 -12.94 10.79
N LEU A 72 26.87 -12.38 10.31
CA LEU A 72 25.56 -12.54 10.91
C LEU A 72 24.47 -12.50 9.84
N ALA A 73 23.46 -13.35 9.98
CA ALA A 73 22.20 -13.24 9.27
C ALA A 73 21.02 -13.26 10.25
N ILE A 74 20.04 -12.40 10.02
CA ILE A 74 18.75 -12.40 10.72
C ILE A 74 17.69 -12.81 9.70
N VAL A 75 17.13 -14.01 9.85
CA VAL A 75 16.02 -14.48 9.02
C VAL A 75 14.72 -14.05 9.67
N ILE A 76 14.01 -13.15 8.99
CA ILE A 76 12.70 -12.63 9.39
C ILE A 76 11.66 -13.54 8.74
N CYS A 77 10.91 -14.24 9.59
CA CYS A 77 9.82 -15.10 9.17
C CYS A 77 8.48 -14.48 9.57
N SER A 78 7.40 -14.88 8.91
CA SER A 78 6.03 -14.61 9.34
C SER A 78 5.33 -15.88 9.81
N ASP A 79 4.63 -15.81 10.93
CA ASP A 79 3.78 -16.89 11.42
C ASP A 79 2.38 -16.76 10.78
N LYS A 80 2.22 -17.38 9.61
CA LYS A 80 0.99 -17.36 8.80
C LYS A 80 -0.17 -18.03 9.53
N GLY A 81 0.09 -19.13 10.23
CA GLY A 81 -0.91 -19.85 11.02
C GLY A 81 -1.47 -18.99 12.15
N TYR A 82 -0.59 -18.38 12.94
CA TYR A 82 -0.99 -17.42 13.97
C TYR A 82 -1.73 -16.22 13.39
N SER A 83 -1.21 -15.62 12.31
CA SER A 83 -1.83 -14.45 11.66
C SER A 83 -3.25 -14.74 11.18
N TYR A 84 -3.48 -15.92 10.58
CA TYR A 84 -4.82 -16.34 10.19
C TYR A 84 -5.76 -16.47 11.38
N LYS A 85 -5.28 -17.06 12.49
CA LYS A 85 -6.09 -17.24 13.70
C LYS A 85 -6.55 -15.91 14.31
N VAL A 86 -5.71 -14.88 14.28
CA VAL A 86 -6.00 -13.59 14.96
C VAL A 86 -6.54 -12.50 14.04
N GLY A 87 -6.26 -12.57 12.74
CA GLY A 87 -6.64 -11.51 11.77
C GLY A 87 -7.16 -12.03 10.43
N GLY A 88 -7.47 -13.33 10.34
CA GLY A 88 -8.08 -13.94 9.17
C GLY A 88 -7.18 -13.97 7.93
N GLN A 89 -7.81 -14.15 6.77
CA GLN A 89 -7.10 -14.31 5.50
C GLN A 89 -6.31 -13.06 5.10
N LEU A 90 -6.87 -11.87 5.33
CA LEU A 90 -6.19 -10.60 5.03
C LEU A 90 -4.85 -10.51 5.77
N ALA A 91 -4.84 -10.86 7.05
CA ALA A 91 -3.62 -10.88 7.85
C ALA A 91 -2.60 -11.90 7.32
N ARG A 92 -3.03 -13.13 7.05
CA ARG A 92 -2.19 -14.21 6.52
C ARG A 92 -1.56 -13.88 5.17
N ASP A 93 -2.36 -13.39 4.22
CA ASP A 93 -1.95 -13.34 2.83
C ASP A 93 -1.27 -12.02 2.46
N TYR A 94 -1.61 -10.91 3.13
CA TYR A 94 -1.17 -9.57 2.73
C TYR A 94 -0.41 -8.83 3.83
N LEU A 95 -0.88 -8.84 5.08
CA LEU A 95 -0.28 -8.02 6.14
C LEU A 95 1.10 -8.53 6.55
N THR A 96 1.29 -9.86 6.63
CA THR A 96 2.53 -10.39 7.20
C THR A 96 3.80 -9.94 6.46
N ILE A 97 3.78 -9.89 5.12
CA ILE A 97 4.95 -9.48 4.34
C ILE A 97 5.23 -7.98 4.50
N ALA A 98 4.19 -7.15 4.58
CA ALA A 98 4.33 -5.72 4.85
C ALA A 98 4.92 -5.50 6.24
N ASP A 99 4.39 -6.19 7.24
CA ASP A 99 4.84 -6.15 8.64
C ASP A 99 6.32 -6.57 8.77
N CYS A 100 6.71 -7.69 8.16
CA CYS A 100 8.10 -8.14 8.13
C CYS A 100 9.03 -7.17 7.39
N SER A 101 8.54 -6.50 6.33
CA SER A 101 9.31 -5.50 5.57
C SER A 101 9.55 -4.21 6.37
N MET A 102 8.58 -3.80 7.18
CA MET A 102 8.72 -2.67 8.11
C MET A 102 9.71 -3.01 9.23
N ALA A 103 9.63 -4.21 9.82
CA ALA A 103 10.62 -4.71 10.79
C ALA A 103 12.03 -4.75 10.19
N ALA A 104 12.19 -5.27 8.97
CA ALA A 104 13.47 -5.27 8.26
C ALA A 104 14.02 -3.84 8.09
N THR A 105 13.15 -2.88 7.75
CA THR A 105 13.56 -1.48 7.58
C THR A 105 14.09 -0.90 8.89
N ASN A 106 13.39 -1.09 10.01
CA ASN A 106 13.86 -0.64 11.32
C ASN A 106 15.20 -1.29 11.71
N ILE A 107 15.34 -2.61 11.53
CA ILE A 107 16.60 -3.34 11.78
C ILE A 107 17.74 -2.70 10.99
N THR A 108 17.52 -2.44 9.69
CA THR A 108 18.59 -1.93 8.81
C THR A 108 18.99 -0.49 9.13
N LEU A 109 18.06 0.35 9.59
CA LEU A 109 18.32 1.72 10.01
C LEU A 109 19.05 1.75 11.37
N ALA A 110 18.59 0.95 12.34
CA ALA A 110 19.23 0.83 13.64
C ALA A 110 20.66 0.28 13.50
N ALA A 111 20.86 -0.76 12.69
CA ALA A 111 22.18 -1.29 12.39
C ALA A 111 23.11 -0.22 11.82
N HIS A 112 22.62 0.59 10.86
CA HIS A 112 23.41 1.67 10.28
C HIS A 112 23.80 2.74 11.31
N ALA A 113 22.88 3.14 12.18
CA ALA A 113 23.15 4.10 13.25
C ALA A 113 24.19 3.58 14.26
N LEU A 114 24.29 2.26 14.43
CA LEU A 114 25.27 1.56 15.26
C LEU A 114 26.59 1.26 14.53
N GLY A 115 26.77 1.75 13.30
CA GLY A 115 28.01 1.56 12.52
C GLY A 115 28.10 0.23 11.77
N LEU A 116 27.01 -0.55 11.72
CA LEU A 116 26.94 -1.81 10.98
C LEU A 116 26.44 -1.59 9.55
N GLY A 117 26.89 -2.46 8.65
CA GLY A 117 26.39 -2.60 7.29
C GLY A 117 25.34 -3.69 7.19
N THR A 118 24.35 -3.50 6.33
CA THR A 118 23.30 -4.50 6.09
C THR A 118 22.97 -4.67 4.62
N CYS A 119 22.45 -5.84 4.25
CA CYS A 119 21.72 -6.04 2.99
C CYS A 119 20.50 -6.94 3.23
N VAL A 120 19.36 -6.54 2.69
CA VAL A 120 18.13 -7.35 2.72
C VAL A 120 18.10 -8.25 1.48
N VAL A 121 17.83 -9.53 1.69
CA VAL A 121 17.83 -10.58 0.68
C VAL A 121 16.45 -11.22 0.65
N LYS A 122 15.79 -11.16 -0.51
CA LYS A 122 14.54 -11.91 -0.78
C LYS A 122 14.75 -13.05 -1.78
N SER A 123 15.82 -13.00 -2.56
CA SER A 123 16.15 -14.04 -3.54
C SER A 123 16.80 -15.23 -2.84
N PHE A 124 15.96 -16.17 -2.41
CA PHE A 124 16.33 -17.45 -1.80
C PHE A 124 15.26 -18.53 -2.01
N SER A 125 15.66 -19.79 -1.90
CA SER A 125 14.75 -20.94 -1.90
C SER A 125 14.05 -21.06 -0.55
N HIS A 126 12.72 -20.90 -0.52
CA HIS A 126 11.96 -20.94 0.74
C HIS A 126 12.05 -22.33 1.39
N ASN A 127 11.85 -23.40 0.60
CA ASN A 127 11.92 -24.77 1.10
C ASN A 127 13.30 -25.11 1.67
N ALA A 128 14.37 -24.70 1.00
CA ALA A 128 15.72 -24.97 1.48
C ALA A 128 16.06 -24.18 2.75
N VAL A 129 15.64 -22.91 2.84
CA VAL A 129 15.82 -22.11 4.06
C VAL A 129 15.00 -22.70 5.23
N LYS A 130 13.77 -23.16 4.97
CA LYS A 130 12.94 -23.83 5.97
C LYS A 130 13.60 -25.09 6.52
N GLU A 131 14.10 -25.94 5.64
CA GLU A 131 14.81 -27.17 6.01
C GLU A 131 16.07 -26.87 6.83
N LEU A 132 16.94 -25.99 6.33
CA LEU A 132 18.20 -25.64 6.99
C LEU A 132 18.00 -25.05 8.40
N LEU A 133 16.93 -24.30 8.60
CA LEU A 133 16.66 -23.58 9.85
C LEU A 133 15.56 -24.23 10.71
N ASN A 134 15.09 -25.42 10.34
CA ASN A 134 13.99 -26.12 11.01
C ASN A 134 12.75 -25.22 11.22
N ILE A 135 12.38 -24.43 10.20
CA ILE A 135 11.20 -23.57 10.25
C ILE A 135 9.96 -24.45 10.12
N PRO A 136 9.01 -24.40 11.08
CA PRO A 136 7.85 -25.27 11.09
C PRO A 136 6.83 -24.91 9.99
N GLU A 137 5.90 -25.84 9.74
CA GLU A 137 4.74 -25.58 8.90
C GLU A 137 3.93 -24.38 9.41
N GLY A 138 3.38 -23.59 8.48
CA GLY A 138 2.64 -22.37 8.82
C GLY A 138 3.51 -21.16 9.17
N VAL A 139 4.84 -21.29 9.15
CA VAL A 139 5.78 -20.16 9.25
C VAL A 139 6.53 -20.01 7.93
N GLU A 140 6.63 -18.79 7.40
CA GLU A 140 7.29 -18.50 6.11
C GLU A 140 8.50 -17.61 6.30
N PRO A 141 9.69 -17.96 5.77
CA PRO A 141 10.82 -17.04 5.70
C PRO A 141 10.50 -15.92 4.69
N GLU A 142 10.38 -14.69 5.18
CA GLU A 142 10.00 -13.54 4.35
C GLU A 142 11.24 -12.84 3.80
N LEU A 143 12.22 -12.55 4.66
CA LEU A 143 13.44 -11.79 4.32
C LEU A 143 14.63 -12.32 5.12
N ILE A 144 15.82 -12.29 4.52
CA ILE A 144 17.10 -12.48 5.23
C ILE A 144 17.81 -11.13 5.28
N VAL A 145 18.15 -10.65 6.47
CA VAL A 145 18.99 -9.44 6.65
C VAL A 145 20.39 -9.89 7.05
N VAL A 146 21.35 -9.73 6.14
CA VAL A 146 22.77 -9.97 6.44
C VAL A 146 23.37 -8.73 7.10
N VAL A 147 24.22 -8.93 8.10
CA VAL A 147 24.71 -7.88 9.00
C VAL A 147 26.20 -8.09 9.30
N GLY A 148 26.96 -7.01 9.37
CA GLY A 148 28.35 -7.03 9.83
C GLY A 148 29.01 -5.66 9.77
N TYR A 149 30.25 -5.55 10.21
CA TYR A 149 31.02 -4.33 10.02
C TYR A 149 31.38 -4.16 8.54
N PRO A 150 31.09 -3.01 7.91
CA PRO A 150 31.38 -2.81 6.50
C PRO A 150 32.89 -2.75 6.27
N ALA A 151 33.40 -3.56 5.34
CA ALA A 151 34.76 -3.41 4.82
C ALA A 151 34.83 -2.33 3.73
N ASN A 152 33.72 -2.12 3.02
CA ASN A 152 33.55 -1.05 2.04
C ASN A 152 32.11 -0.53 2.07
N ILE A 153 31.93 0.78 1.94
CA ILE A 153 30.63 1.44 1.86
C ILE A 153 30.36 1.83 0.41
N PRO A 154 29.35 1.21 -0.26
CA PRO A 154 29.03 1.54 -1.64
C PRO A 154 28.54 2.98 -1.82
N LYS A 155 28.69 3.50 -3.05
CA LYS A 155 28.09 4.78 -3.45
C LYS A 155 26.55 4.72 -3.36
N PRO A 156 25.87 5.87 -3.13
CA PRO A 156 24.41 5.93 -3.15
C PRO A 156 23.84 5.43 -4.50
N PRO A 157 22.82 4.56 -4.47
CA PRO A 157 22.08 4.21 -5.68
C PRO A 157 21.26 5.40 -6.17
N ARG A 158 20.93 5.40 -7.47
CA ARG A 158 19.97 6.37 -8.03
C ARG A 158 18.59 6.18 -7.39
N ARG A 159 17.85 7.28 -7.29
CA ARG A 159 16.46 7.31 -6.84
C ARG A 159 15.62 7.98 -7.92
N GLU A 160 14.40 7.51 -8.08
CA GLU A 160 13.43 8.20 -8.93
C GLU A 160 13.17 9.60 -8.35
N PRO A 161 13.02 10.62 -9.21
CA PRO A 161 12.62 11.94 -8.78
C PRO A 161 11.18 11.90 -8.23
N LEU A 162 10.85 12.77 -7.27
CA LEU A 162 9.55 12.74 -6.56
C LEU A 162 8.38 12.89 -7.53
N GLU A 163 8.55 13.68 -8.57
CA GLU A 163 7.54 13.99 -9.58
C GLU A 163 7.07 12.75 -10.36
N ARG A 164 7.85 11.66 -10.37
CA ARG A 164 7.48 10.41 -11.03
C ARG A 164 6.71 9.45 -10.12
N ILE A 165 6.75 9.64 -8.80
CA ILE A 165 6.23 8.67 -7.82
C ILE A 165 5.26 9.28 -6.81
N VAL A 166 5.03 10.60 -6.85
CA VAL A 166 4.10 11.30 -5.96
C VAL A 166 3.02 11.98 -6.79
N TYR A 167 1.76 11.74 -6.42
CA TYR A 167 0.59 12.34 -7.05
C TYR A 167 -0.30 13.04 -6.03
N LEU A 168 -0.93 14.15 -6.41
CA LEU A 168 -1.84 14.90 -5.54
C LEU A 168 -3.30 14.44 -5.75
N ASN A 169 -3.94 13.93 -4.70
CA ASN A 169 -5.35 13.48 -4.66
C ASN A 169 -5.71 12.28 -5.56
N ARG A 170 -5.21 12.20 -6.80
CA ARG A 170 -5.49 11.12 -7.76
C ARG A 170 -4.21 10.69 -8.47
N TYR A 171 -4.13 9.41 -8.83
CA TYR A 171 -3.01 8.88 -9.60
C TYR A 171 -2.88 9.62 -10.94
N GLY A 172 -1.65 10.04 -11.28
CA GLY A 172 -1.35 10.81 -12.49
C GLY A 172 -1.37 12.33 -12.31
N GLU A 173 -2.02 12.85 -11.27
CA GLU A 173 -2.08 14.30 -10.99
C GLU A 173 -0.79 14.77 -10.34
N SER A 174 -0.14 15.78 -10.92
CA SER A 174 1.15 16.29 -10.43
C SER A 174 1.03 16.86 -9.03
N PHE A 175 1.96 16.49 -8.14
CA PHE A 175 2.09 17.10 -6.82
C PHE A 175 2.96 18.38 -6.89
N LYS A 176 2.36 19.57 -6.73
CA LYS A 176 3.08 20.84 -6.63
C LYS A 176 2.93 21.46 -5.24
N LYS A 177 4.01 22.07 -4.77
CA LYS A 177 4.06 22.72 -3.46
C LYS A 177 3.23 24.01 -3.52
N GLY A 178 2.08 24.04 -2.85
CA GLY A 178 1.18 25.22 -2.80
C GLY A 178 -0.26 24.94 -3.23
N ASP A 179 -0.59 23.74 -3.71
CA ASP A 179 -1.94 23.39 -4.22
C ASP A 179 -3.03 23.25 -3.12
N GLY A 180 -2.78 23.78 -1.92
CA GLY A 180 -3.68 23.74 -0.76
C GLY A 180 -4.60 24.95 -0.67
N GLU A 181 -5.22 25.38 -1.77
CA GLU A 181 -6.31 26.35 -1.68
C GLU A 181 -7.59 25.67 -1.18
N ASN A 182 -8.23 26.32 -0.19
CA ASN A 182 -9.44 25.90 0.52
C ASN A 182 -10.45 25.17 -0.38
N MET A 183 -10.49 23.83 -0.30
CA MET A 183 -11.72 23.12 -0.61
C MET A 183 -12.70 23.44 0.51
N GLY A 184 -13.58 24.41 0.26
CA GLY A 184 -14.64 24.78 1.21
C GLY A 184 -15.33 23.52 1.76
N LYS A 185 -15.54 23.49 3.08
CA LYS A 185 -16.35 22.43 3.69
C LYS A 185 -17.75 22.52 3.10
N VAL A 186 -18.20 21.42 2.50
CA VAL A 186 -19.61 21.28 2.11
C VAL A 186 -20.38 21.04 3.41
N GLU A 187 -21.47 21.76 3.63
CA GLU A 187 -22.40 21.41 4.70
C GLU A 187 -23.04 20.07 4.37
N GLU A 188 -22.66 19.02 5.11
CA GLU A 188 -23.24 17.69 4.99
C GLU A 188 -24.69 17.71 5.48
N THR A 189 -25.59 17.14 4.68
CA THR A 189 -26.98 16.92 5.07
C THR A 189 -27.12 15.60 5.82
N VAL A 190 -28.21 15.42 6.55
CA VAL A 190 -28.50 14.14 7.23
C VAL A 190 -28.57 12.96 6.24
N ASN A 191 -28.91 13.21 4.98
CA ASN A 191 -28.91 12.18 3.92
C ASN A 191 -27.50 11.81 3.43
N ASP A 192 -26.51 12.69 3.57
CA ASP A 192 -25.12 12.36 3.22
C ASP A 192 -24.59 11.28 4.16
N TYR A 193 -24.91 11.36 5.45
CA TYR A 193 -24.56 10.30 6.40
C TYR A 193 -25.21 8.96 6.07
N LEU A 194 -26.45 8.96 5.57
CA LEU A 194 -27.12 7.74 5.14
C LEU A 194 -26.38 7.08 3.95
N PHE A 195 -25.97 7.89 2.98
CA PHE A 195 -25.18 7.44 1.84
C PHE A 195 -23.80 6.91 2.28
N GLU A 196 -23.12 7.61 3.17
CA GLU A 196 -21.81 7.21 3.70
C GLU A 196 -21.88 5.90 4.47
N LEU A 197 -22.92 5.70 5.29
CA LEU A 197 -23.16 4.44 5.98
C LEU A 197 -23.44 3.30 4.99
N ALA A 198 -24.21 3.54 3.93
CA ALA A 198 -24.41 2.56 2.87
C ALA A 198 -23.08 2.20 2.16
N LEU A 199 -22.26 3.20 1.83
CA LEU A 199 -20.92 2.98 1.28
C LEU A 199 -20.03 2.17 2.24
N PHE A 200 -20.04 2.49 3.52
CA PHE A 200 -19.28 1.79 4.54
C PHE A 200 -19.73 0.33 4.70
N LEU A 201 -21.04 0.06 4.71
CA LEU A 201 -21.57 -1.29 4.81
C LEU A 201 -21.25 -2.14 3.57
N ALA A 202 -21.33 -1.56 2.37
CA ALA A 202 -20.97 -2.25 1.13
C ALA A 202 -19.48 -2.61 1.09
N THR A 203 -18.61 -1.66 1.43
CA THR A 203 -17.16 -1.88 1.47
C THR A 203 -16.78 -2.86 2.58
N SER A 204 -17.46 -2.82 3.72
CA SER A 204 -17.31 -3.84 4.78
C SER A 204 -17.75 -5.22 4.30
N ALA A 205 -18.85 -5.33 3.55
CA ALA A 205 -19.28 -6.59 2.95
C ALA A 205 -18.21 -7.16 2.02
N GLN A 206 -17.62 -6.32 1.17
CA GLN A 206 -16.50 -6.70 0.31
C GLN A 206 -15.25 -7.13 1.12
N GLY A 207 -14.98 -6.48 2.26
CA GLY A 207 -13.92 -6.89 3.17
C GLY A 207 -14.15 -8.27 3.81
N CYS A 208 -15.40 -8.73 3.85
CA CYS A 208 -15.80 -10.00 4.45
C CYS A 208 -16.03 -11.14 3.42
N LEU A 209 -15.59 -11.02 2.16
CA LEU A 209 -15.85 -12.07 1.15
C LEU A 209 -15.24 -13.45 1.47
N ASN A 210 -14.30 -13.50 2.42
CA ASN A 210 -13.67 -14.73 2.89
C ASN A 210 -14.32 -15.30 4.17
N GLU A 211 -15.30 -14.59 4.73
CA GLU A 211 -16.14 -15.10 5.83
C GLU A 211 -17.28 -15.97 5.27
N PRO A 212 -17.95 -16.80 6.10
CA PRO A 212 -19.14 -17.53 5.68
C PRO A 212 -20.14 -16.58 4.98
N PRO A 213 -20.45 -16.79 3.68
CA PRO A 213 -21.11 -15.76 2.87
C PRO A 213 -22.44 -15.26 3.45
N LEU A 214 -23.22 -16.15 4.05
CA LEU A 214 -24.50 -15.85 4.67
C LEU A 214 -24.38 -15.01 5.95
N TYR A 215 -23.29 -15.14 6.70
CA TYR A 215 -23.13 -14.56 8.04
C TYR A 215 -22.21 -13.35 8.09
N GLY A 216 -21.33 -13.17 7.11
CA GLY A 216 -20.53 -11.95 6.94
C GLY A 216 -21.13 -11.03 5.87
N PRO A 217 -20.74 -11.20 4.60
CA PRO A 217 -21.03 -10.24 3.54
C PRO A 217 -22.53 -10.07 3.27
N PHE A 218 -23.33 -11.14 3.31
CA PHE A 218 -24.79 -11.05 3.11
C PHE A 218 -25.47 -10.19 4.17
N ARG A 219 -25.12 -10.34 5.46
CA ARG A 219 -25.76 -9.56 6.53
C ARG A 219 -25.45 -8.07 6.41
N LEU A 220 -24.24 -7.72 6.01
CA LEU A 220 -23.84 -6.32 5.78
C LEU A 220 -24.57 -5.74 4.56
N LEU A 221 -24.72 -6.52 3.49
CA LEU A 221 -25.46 -6.10 2.30
C LEU A 221 -26.98 -6.01 2.55
N ASP A 222 -27.55 -6.92 3.34
CA ASP A 222 -28.96 -6.86 3.77
C ASP A 222 -29.21 -5.68 4.71
N ALA A 223 -28.28 -5.42 5.64
CA ALA A 223 -28.31 -4.24 6.50
C ALA A 223 -28.29 -2.95 5.69
N LEU A 224 -27.42 -2.86 4.67
CA LEU A 224 -27.42 -1.76 3.71
C LEU A 224 -28.79 -1.59 3.05
N SER A 225 -29.37 -2.68 2.53
CA SER A 225 -30.68 -2.64 1.86
C SER A 225 -31.79 -2.13 2.78
N ARG A 226 -31.80 -2.54 4.06
CA ARG A 226 -32.77 -2.07 5.07
C ARG A 226 -32.52 -0.64 5.51
N LEU A 227 -31.24 -0.23 5.60
CA LEU A 227 -30.86 1.12 5.98
C LEU A 227 -31.45 2.15 5.00
N ILE A 228 -31.49 1.80 3.72
CA ILE A 228 -32.05 2.67 2.66
C ILE A 228 -33.56 2.92 2.84
N ASP A 229 -34.28 2.05 3.54
CA ASP A 229 -35.71 2.21 3.84
C ASP A 229 -35.97 3.14 5.04
N LEU A 230 -34.93 3.58 5.78
CA LEU A 230 -35.09 4.46 6.94
C LEU A 230 -35.92 5.74 6.68
N PRO A 231 -35.81 6.43 5.53
CA PRO A 231 -36.63 7.61 5.24
C PRO A 231 -38.15 7.34 5.19
N ASP A 232 -38.59 6.08 5.09
CA ASP A 232 -40.01 5.72 5.14
C ASP A 232 -40.58 5.75 6.58
N TYR A 233 -39.72 5.72 7.60
CA TYR A 233 -40.12 5.60 9.01
C TYR A 233 -39.48 6.64 9.94
N GLY A 234 -38.38 7.29 9.52
CA GLY A 234 -37.61 8.26 10.32
C GLY A 234 -37.81 9.71 9.88
N GLY A 235 -38.11 10.61 10.82
CA GLY A 235 -38.20 12.05 10.55
C GLY A 235 -36.84 12.68 10.27
N GLY A 236 -36.77 13.58 9.28
CA GLY A 236 -35.55 14.34 8.94
C GLY A 236 -34.68 13.75 7.83
N LEU A 237 -35.01 12.56 7.32
CA LEU A 237 -34.41 11.97 6.13
C LEU A 237 -35.30 12.19 4.90
N THR A 238 -34.71 12.24 3.70
CA THR A 238 -35.47 12.26 2.45
C THR A 238 -35.07 11.10 1.55
N LYS A 239 -35.98 10.71 0.65
CA LYS A 239 -35.74 9.59 -0.26
C LYS A 239 -34.68 9.96 -1.29
N ASP A 240 -33.62 9.17 -1.32
CA ASP A 240 -32.53 9.30 -2.28
C ASP A 240 -32.78 8.38 -3.49
N PRO A 241 -32.97 8.95 -4.71
CA PRO A 241 -33.25 8.14 -5.90
C PRO A 241 -32.15 7.13 -6.24
N PHE A 242 -30.88 7.50 -6.05
CA PHE A 242 -29.75 6.61 -6.32
C PHE A 242 -29.74 5.45 -5.32
N LEU A 243 -29.92 5.72 -4.03
CA LEU A 243 -29.97 4.66 -3.02
C LEU A 243 -31.16 3.73 -3.26
N LYS A 244 -32.32 4.27 -3.67
CA LYS A 244 -33.48 3.45 -4.04
C LYS A 244 -33.18 2.50 -5.21
N GLU A 245 -32.52 2.99 -6.25
CA GLU A 245 -32.09 2.15 -7.38
C GLU A 245 -31.08 1.09 -6.93
N LEU A 246 -30.08 1.47 -6.13
CA LEU A 246 -29.08 0.57 -5.58
C LEU A 246 -29.72 -0.53 -4.74
N LYS A 247 -30.71 -0.19 -3.90
CA LYS A 247 -31.48 -1.15 -3.11
C LYS A 247 -32.17 -2.19 -4.01
N ASN A 248 -32.84 -1.75 -5.08
CA ASN A 248 -33.50 -2.68 -6.01
C ASN A 248 -32.49 -3.66 -6.62
N PHE A 249 -31.30 -3.17 -7.00
CA PHE A 249 -30.22 -4.02 -7.47
C PHE A 249 -29.79 -5.02 -6.39
N VAL A 250 -29.50 -4.55 -5.18
CA VAL A 250 -29.11 -5.39 -4.03
C VAL A 250 -30.16 -6.46 -3.75
N ASP A 251 -31.43 -6.10 -3.63
CA ASP A 251 -32.50 -7.05 -3.31
C ASP A 251 -32.69 -8.09 -4.42
N SER A 252 -32.42 -7.73 -5.68
CA SER A 252 -32.44 -8.68 -6.80
C SER A 252 -31.26 -9.66 -6.83
N LYS A 253 -30.15 -9.35 -6.14
CA LYS A 253 -28.89 -10.12 -6.20
C LYS A 253 -28.46 -10.74 -4.88
N LYS A 254 -28.88 -10.23 -3.73
CA LYS A 254 -28.36 -10.66 -2.42
C LYS A 254 -28.62 -12.14 -2.12
N PHE A 255 -29.72 -12.70 -2.62
CA PHE A 255 -30.04 -14.12 -2.43
C PHE A 255 -29.24 -15.08 -3.32
N LEU A 256 -28.45 -14.58 -4.27
CA LEU A 256 -27.44 -15.38 -4.99
C LEU A 256 -26.53 -16.12 -4.01
N VAL A 257 -26.32 -15.59 -2.80
CA VAL A 257 -25.55 -16.24 -1.72
C VAL A 257 -25.96 -17.70 -1.46
N MET A 258 -27.21 -18.08 -1.76
CA MET A 258 -27.74 -19.43 -1.51
C MET A 258 -27.43 -20.44 -2.62
N TYR A 259 -27.16 -20.00 -3.85
CA TYR A 259 -27.07 -20.90 -5.03
C TYR A 259 -26.02 -20.50 -6.07
N ASP A 260 -25.44 -19.31 -5.98
CA ASP A 260 -24.36 -18.79 -6.83
C ASP A 260 -23.48 -17.81 -6.03
N VAL A 261 -22.53 -18.37 -5.27
CA VAL A 261 -21.66 -17.59 -4.37
C VAL A 261 -20.72 -16.64 -5.15
N GLU A 262 -20.24 -17.06 -6.32
CA GLU A 262 -19.35 -16.21 -7.13
C GLU A 262 -20.12 -15.06 -7.79
N GLY A 263 -21.36 -15.31 -8.24
CA GLY A 263 -22.28 -14.26 -8.67
C GLY A 263 -22.63 -13.29 -7.53
N PHE A 264 -22.78 -13.79 -6.30
CA PHE A 264 -22.99 -12.95 -5.12
C PHE A 264 -21.78 -12.04 -4.80
N LYS A 265 -20.55 -12.58 -4.84
CA LYS A 265 -19.32 -11.79 -4.66
C LYS A 265 -19.19 -10.71 -5.73
N SER A 266 -19.43 -11.08 -6.99
CA SER A 266 -19.42 -10.13 -8.12
C SER A 266 -20.46 -9.02 -7.96
N ALA A 267 -21.63 -9.33 -7.41
CA ALA A 267 -22.66 -8.33 -7.12
C ALA A 267 -22.23 -7.35 -6.02
N ILE A 268 -21.49 -7.80 -5.00
CA ILE A 268 -20.93 -6.91 -3.97
C ILE A 268 -19.91 -5.95 -4.59
N ASP A 269 -19.02 -6.44 -5.45
CA ASP A 269 -18.05 -5.60 -6.17
C ASP A 269 -18.76 -4.53 -7.00
N GLU A 270 -19.84 -4.89 -7.69
CA GLU A 270 -20.65 -3.94 -8.47
C GLU A 270 -21.31 -2.88 -7.57
N VAL A 271 -21.86 -3.27 -6.41
CA VAL A 271 -22.44 -2.34 -5.43
C VAL A 271 -21.40 -1.34 -4.94
N VAL A 272 -20.21 -1.81 -4.57
CA VAL A 272 -19.09 -0.95 -4.14
C VAL A 272 -18.68 0.02 -5.26
N MET A 273 -18.60 -0.46 -6.50
CA MET A 273 -18.26 0.37 -7.66
C MET A 273 -19.32 1.45 -7.95
N ARG A 274 -20.61 1.11 -7.88
CA ARG A 274 -21.73 2.06 -8.05
C ARG A 274 -21.68 3.15 -6.97
N LEU A 275 -21.57 2.77 -5.69
CA LEU A 275 -21.46 3.70 -4.56
C LEU A 275 -20.22 4.59 -4.67
N THR A 276 -19.07 4.03 -5.05
CA THR A 276 -17.83 4.81 -5.22
C THR A 276 -17.95 5.83 -6.36
N THR A 277 -18.59 5.45 -7.46
CA THR A 277 -18.84 6.35 -8.60
C THR A 277 -19.77 7.49 -8.19
N GLU A 278 -20.81 7.18 -7.44
CA GLU A 278 -21.74 8.18 -6.92
C GLU A 278 -21.09 9.11 -5.89
N ALA A 279 -20.24 8.58 -5.01
CA ALA A 279 -19.47 9.39 -4.05
C ALA A 279 -18.58 10.41 -4.79
N LYS A 280 -17.92 9.98 -5.88
CA LYS A 280 -17.16 10.90 -6.75
C LYS A 280 -18.06 11.99 -7.33
N ARG A 281 -19.25 11.65 -7.82
CA ARG A 281 -20.22 12.63 -8.36
C ARG A 281 -20.66 13.65 -7.30
N ARG A 282 -21.09 13.16 -6.14
CA ARG A 282 -21.63 13.97 -5.02
C ARG A 282 -20.60 14.91 -4.42
N TYR A 283 -19.38 14.41 -4.18
CA TYR A 283 -18.42 15.13 -3.34
C TYR A 283 -17.22 15.68 -4.11
N LEU A 284 -16.90 15.17 -5.30
CA LEU A 284 -15.70 15.56 -6.04
C LEU A 284 -15.98 16.30 -7.36
N ILE A 285 -17.05 15.96 -8.09
CA ILE A 285 -17.41 16.61 -9.37
C ILE A 285 -18.22 17.90 -9.12
N SER A 286 -19.13 17.89 -8.15
CA SER A 286 -19.87 19.09 -7.70
C SER A 286 -18.96 20.23 -7.22
N ARG A 287 -17.70 19.93 -6.86
CA ARG A 287 -16.65 20.90 -6.50
C ARG A 287 -15.96 21.56 -7.72
N GLY A 288 -16.16 21.04 -8.94
CA GLY A 288 -15.46 21.49 -10.15
C GLY A 288 -16.23 22.48 -11.04
N THR A 289 -17.53 22.70 -10.80
CA THR A 289 -18.38 23.63 -11.57
C THR A 289 -18.57 24.96 -10.86
N THR A 290 -17.48 25.68 -10.61
CA THR A 290 -17.48 27.16 -10.43
C THR A 290 -16.17 27.73 -10.96
N ARG A 291 -15.91 27.56 -12.26
CA ARG A 291 -15.01 28.43 -13.01
C ARG A 291 -15.74 28.91 -14.25
N GLU A 292 -16.35 30.08 -14.11
CA GLU A 292 -16.58 31.12 -15.11
C GLU A 292 -16.66 30.66 -16.58
N ASP A 293 -17.83 30.13 -16.98
CA ASP A 293 -18.35 30.32 -18.34
C ASP A 293 -19.31 31.51 -18.32
N CYS A 294 -18.78 32.69 -18.02
CA CYS A 294 -19.47 33.96 -18.18
C CYS A 294 -18.46 35.04 -18.56
N GLY A 295 -18.36 35.28 -19.87
CA GLY A 295 -17.89 36.56 -20.39
C GLY A 295 -16.62 36.50 -21.22
N GLN A 296 -16.78 36.34 -22.53
CA GLN A 296 -16.15 37.12 -23.60
C GLN A 296 -16.71 36.56 -24.91
N GLY A 297 -17.68 37.19 -25.56
CA GLY A 297 -17.49 38.51 -26.15
C GLY A 297 -17.00 38.31 -27.57
N MET A 298 -17.97 38.18 -28.50
CA MET A 298 -17.75 38.16 -29.95
C MET A 298 -16.66 39.14 -30.39
N LYS A 299 -15.62 38.64 -31.08
CA LYS A 299 -14.89 39.40 -32.11
C LYS A 299 -14.46 38.47 -33.24
N ASN A 300 -15.13 38.64 -34.39
CA ASN A 300 -14.62 38.22 -35.70
C ASN A 300 -13.28 38.91 -35.99
N PRO A 301 -12.42 38.26 -36.78
CA PRO A 301 -11.63 39.01 -37.75
C PRO A 301 -11.70 38.35 -39.12
N SER A 302 -12.56 38.91 -39.96
CA SER A 302 -12.27 39.07 -41.38
C SER A 302 -11.26 40.20 -41.55
N GLN A 303 -10.07 39.92 -42.08
CA GLN A 303 -9.34 40.75 -43.05
C GLN A 303 -7.93 40.21 -43.31
N GLU A 304 -7.75 39.66 -44.51
CA GLU A 304 -6.47 39.60 -45.20
C GLU A 304 -6.04 41.03 -45.59
N ASN A 305 -4.78 41.39 -45.33
CA ASN A 305 -3.90 41.98 -46.36
C ASN A 305 -2.46 42.20 -45.86
N LYS A 306 -1.54 41.59 -46.60
CA LYS A 306 -0.29 42.13 -47.19
C LYS A 306 0.61 43.05 -46.34
N CYS A 307 1.86 42.62 -46.14
CA CYS A 307 3.06 43.10 -46.85
C CYS A 307 4.33 42.87 -46.00
N GLY A 308 5.45 42.57 -46.65
CA GLY A 308 6.78 42.88 -46.11
C GLY A 308 7.80 41.75 -46.18
N VAL A 309 8.77 41.92 -47.08
CA VAL A 309 9.85 41.02 -47.49
C VAL A 309 11.09 41.18 -46.60
N GLN A 310 12.04 40.24 -46.73
CA GLN A 310 13.50 40.29 -46.47
C GLN A 310 13.94 39.71 -45.11
N ASN A 311 15.00 38.91 -44.98
CA ASN A 311 15.95 38.33 -45.93
C ASN A 311 16.76 37.24 -45.19
N GLU A 312 17.26 36.23 -45.95
CA GLU A 312 18.61 35.60 -45.80
C GLU A 312 19.03 34.95 -44.44
N HIS A 313 19.68 33.78 -44.34
CA HIS A 313 20.81 33.26 -45.11
C HIS A 313 21.05 31.74 -44.79
N THR A 314 21.22 30.94 -45.85
CA THR A 314 22.00 29.68 -46.09
C THR A 314 22.24 28.55 -45.04
N PRO A 315 22.12 27.27 -45.46
CA PRO A 315 22.60 26.07 -44.76
C PRO A 315 23.85 25.43 -45.42
N ASN A 316 24.66 24.70 -44.63
CA ASN A 316 25.59 23.60 -45.02
C ASN A 316 26.53 23.33 -43.81
N ARG A 317 27.11 22.16 -43.54
CA ARG A 317 27.04 20.76 -44.00
C ARG A 317 27.91 19.97 -43.01
N SER A 318 27.52 18.74 -42.69
CA SER A 318 28.33 17.54 -42.37
C SER A 318 29.70 17.66 -41.66
N SER A 319 29.81 16.98 -40.51
CA SER A 319 30.83 15.96 -40.21
C SER A 319 30.28 15.02 -39.13
#